data_AF-A0A6C1PEX2-F1
#
_entry.id   AF-A0A6C1PEX2-F1
#
_cell.length_a   1.000
_cell.length_b   1.000
_cell.length_c   1.000
_cell.angle_alpha   90.00
_cell.angle_beta   90.00
_cell.angle_gamma   90.00
#
_symmetry.space_group_name_H-M   'P 1'
#
loop_
_entity.id
_entity.type
_entity.pdbx_description
1 polymer ?
#
loop_
_entity_poly.entity_id
_entity_poly.type
_entity_poly.pdbx_seq_one_letter_code
_entity_poly.pdbx_strand_id
1 'polypeptide(L)'
;MVRRLFANWLVVVRCTVTAGLVLIATGCATIHSPLELPEPEPHATALFLISHGYGNNPSHWPARLIARIRDAGVDDGWQLYAHDWSANSLRALTASRAGYRIGRHFGGLLAERGHYRTIHLVGHSLGAFVMQGVVDAYRGAGGTATIQMTFLDPFLLRGWFGIGWGVRNFGRGADFAENYVVIG
;
A
#
# COMPACT_ATOMS: atom_id res chain seq x y z
N MET A 1 -6.10 41.54 -0.93
CA MET A 1 -4.81 41.62 -1.66
C MET A 1 -3.74 41.56 -0.57
N VAL A 2 -3.09 40.44 -0.26
CA VAL A 2 -2.10 39.69 -1.06
C VAL A 2 -2.04 38.23 -0.55
N ARG A 3 -2.03 37.28 -1.49
CA ARG A 3 -1.76 35.84 -1.33
C ARG A 3 -0.31 35.58 -0.90
N ARG A 4 -0.05 34.53 -0.13
CA ARG A 4 1.18 33.70 -0.17
C ARG A 4 0.92 32.41 0.62
N LEU A 5 0.55 31.33 -0.07
CA LEU A 5 1.42 30.32 -0.71
C LEU A 5 1.82 29.21 0.28
N PHE A 6 1.12 28.08 0.13
CA PHE A 6 1.44 26.79 0.74
C PHE A 6 2.87 26.38 0.35
N ALA A 7 3.71 26.09 1.34
CA ALA A 7 5.03 25.52 1.14
C ALA A 7 4.91 24.00 0.99
N ASN A 8 5.23 23.49 -0.20
CA ASN A 8 5.42 22.07 -0.46
C ASN A 8 6.56 21.52 0.38
N TRP A 9 6.28 20.54 1.25
CA TRP A 9 7.31 19.79 1.97
C TRP A 9 7.90 18.71 1.05
N LEU A 10 9.08 18.98 0.50
CA LEU A 10 9.93 18.00 -0.18
C LEU A 10 10.79 17.31 0.89
N VAL A 11 10.42 16.10 1.32
CA VAL A 11 11.27 15.31 2.22
C VAL A 11 12.40 14.68 1.39
N VAL A 12 13.54 15.36 1.36
CA VAL A 12 14.78 14.83 0.76
C VAL A 12 15.55 14.06 1.83
N VAL A 13 15.46 12.74 1.82
CA VAL A 13 16.38 11.89 2.62
C VAL A 13 17.73 11.86 1.90
N ARG A 14 18.73 12.57 2.43
CA ARG A 14 20.12 12.51 1.95
C ARG A 14 20.78 11.22 2.43
N CYS A 15 21.09 10.31 1.52
CA CYS A 15 22.02 9.20 1.76
C CYS A 15 23.44 9.64 1.35
N THR A 16 24.34 9.81 2.32
CA THR A 16 25.77 10.00 2.09
C THR A 16 26.39 8.68 1.66
N VAL A 17 27.09 8.65 0.52
CA VAL A 17 27.84 7.48 0.03
C VAL A 17 29.32 7.69 0.34
N THR A 18 29.87 6.88 1.24
CA THR A 18 31.33 6.77 1.43
C THR A 18 31.91 5.85 0.37
N ALA A 19 33.01 6.28 -0.27
CA ALA A 19 33.65 5.60 -1.37
C ALA A 19 34.19 4.22 -0.98
N GLY A 20 33.79 3.18 -1.72
CA GLY A 20 34.31 1.81 -1.56
C GLY A 20 33.47 0.76 -2.29
N LEU A 21 33.87 0.45 -3.53
CA LEU A 21 33.67 -0.81 -4.27
C LEU A 21 32.46 -1.70 -3.91
N VAL A 22 31.23 -1.33 -4.28
CA VAL A 22 30.22 -2.26 -4.84
C VAL A 22 29.28 -1.41 -5.71
N LEU A 23 29.11 -1.78 -6.98
CA LEU A 23 28.01 -1.30 -7.85
C LEU A 23 26.68 -1.91 -7.37
N ILE A 24 26.30 -1.68 -6.10
CA ILE A 24 24.91 -1.79 -5.69
C ILE A 24 24.28 -0.51 -6.21
N ALA A 25 23.62 -0.60 -7.36
CA ALA A 25 22.62 0.39 -7.72
C ALA A 25 21.52 0.32 -6.64
N THR A 26 21.74 1.03 -5.53
CA THR A 26 20.71 1.49 -4.62
C THR A 26 19.86 2.43 -5.45
N GLY A 27 18.95 1.83 -6.22
CA GLY A 27 17.88 2.55 -6.88
C GLY A 27 17.04 3.17 -5.79
N CYS A 28 17.37 4.40 -5.41
CA CYS A 28 16.45 5.33 -4.80
C CYS A 28 15.32 5.51 -5.80
N ALA A 29 14.36 4.58 -5.78
CA ALA A 29 13.13 4.75 -6.51
C ALA A 29 12.44 5.94 -5.85
N THR A 30 12.50 7.09 -6.49
CA THR A 30 11.80 8.29 -6.04
C THR A 30 10.31 7.99 -6.05
N ILE A 31 9.63 8.20 -4.93
CA ILE A 31 8.18 8.00 -4.84
C ILE A 31 7.52 9.27 -5.38
N HIS A 32 6.94 9.19 -6.58
CA HIS A 32 6.16 10.26 -7.19
C HIS A 32 4.66 10.02 -6.93
N SER A 33 4.12 10.51 -5.82
CA SER A 33 2.69 10.74 -5.58
C SER A 33 2.55 11.36 -4.18
N PRO A 34 1.55 12.21 -3.91
CA PRO A 34 1.22 12.55 -2.54
C PRO A 34 0.86 11.25 -1.81
N LEU A 35 1.67 10.93 -0.81
CA LEU A 35 1.52 9.73 0.02
C LEU A 35 0.50 10.01 1.11
N GLU A 36 -0.74 10.25 0.72
CA GLU A 36 -1.78 10.62 1.67
C GLU A 36 -2.81 9.49 1.78
N LEU A 37 -2.96 8.98 3.00
CA LEU A 37 -4.16 8.25 3.41
C LEU A 37 -5.23 9.26 3.78
N PRO A 38 -6.51 9.03 3.43
CA PRO A 38 -7.59 9.88 3.88
C PRO A 38 -7.59 9.94 5.41
N GLU A 39 -8.02 11.08 5.96
CA GLU A 39 -8.30 11.15 7.39
C GLU A 39 -9.43 10.18 7.74
N PRO A 40 -9.38 9.56 8.94
CA PRO A 40 -10.46 8.68 9.37
C PRO A 40 -11.78 9.43 9.48
N GLU A 41 -12.84 8.87 8.90
CA GLU A 41 -14.19 9.40 9.06
C GLU A 41 -14.64 9.17 10.52
N PRO A 42 -15.26 10.15 11.20
CA PRO A 42 -15.52 10.05 12.64
C PRO A 42 -16.34 8.84 13.11
N HIS A 43 -17.14 8.26 12.20
CA HIS A 43 -18.00 7.11 12.47
C HIS A 43 -17.37 5.77 12.02
N ALA A 44 -16.28 5.79 11.25
CA ALA A 44 -15.71 4.60 10.65
C ALA A 44 -14.79 3.85 11.62
N THR A 45 -15.24 2.69 12.11
CA THR A 45 -14.40 1.84 12.98
C THR A 45 -13.62 0.78 12.20
N ALA A 46 -13.92 0.62 10.91
CA ALA A 46 -13.25 -0.31 10.02
C ALA A 46 -12.74 0.39 8.75
N LEU A 47 -11.62 -0.10 8.21
CA LEU A 47 -11.03 0.39 6.96
C LEU A 47 -10.97 -0.73 5.93
N PHE A 48 -11.48 -0.47 4.73
CA PHE A 48 -11.21 -1.25 3.53
C PHE A 48 -10.25 -0.47 2.63
N LEU A 49 -9.01 -0.94 2.51
CA LEU A 49 -7.96 -0.32 1.71
C LEU A 49 -7.63 -1.20 0.51
N ILE A 50 -7.79 -0.66 -0.69
CA ILE A 50 -7.51 -1.38 -1.94
C ILE A 50 -6.43 -0.72 -2.77
N SER A 51 -5.55 -1.53 -3.35
CA SER A 51 -4.48 -1.09 -4.26
C SER A 51 -4.50 -1.85 -5.57
N HIS A 52 -4.50 -1.08 -6.66
CA HIS A 52 -4.42 -1.59 -8.01
C HIS A 52 -3.02 -2.13 -8.34
N GLY A 53 -2.91 -2.84 -9.47
CA GLY A 53 -1.65 -3.40 -9.97
C GLY A 53 -0.92 -2.51 -10.97
N TYR A 54 0.01 -3.11 -11.72
CA TYR A 54 0.76 -2.48 -12.81
C TYR A 54 -0.16 -1.75 -13.79
N GLY A 55 0.21 -0.51 -14.17
CA GLY A 55 -0.44 0.24 -15.26
C GLY A 55 -1.93 0.58 -15.04
N ASN A 56 -2.42 0.44 -13.81
CA ASN A 56 -3.80 0.76 -13.45
C ASN A 56 -3.86 2.01 -12.57
N ASN A 57 -5.08 2.42 -12.22
CA ASN A 57 -5.39 3.49 -11.28
C ASN A 57 -6.72 3.18 -10.55
N PRO A 58 -7.11 3.95 -9.52
CA PRO A 58 -8.33 3.70 -8.76
C PRO A 58 -9.63 3.76 -9.56
N SER A 59 -9.70 4.54 -10.64
CA SER A 59 -10.92 4.74 -11.43
C SER A 59 -11.33 3.53 -12.28
N HIS A 60 -10.46 2.52 -12.40
CA HIS A 60 -10.73 1.30 -13.15
C HIS A 60 -11.55 0.28 -12.33
N TRP A 61 -11.03 -0.93 -12.15
CA TRP A 61 -11.71 -1.98 -11.39
C TRP A 61 -11.87 -1.69 -9.88
N PRO A 62 -10.97 -0.96 -9.18
CA PRO A 62 -11.15 -0.69 -7.75
C PRO A 62 -12.42 0.10 -7.45
N ALA A 63 -12.69 1.16 -8.24
CA ALA A 63 -13.92 1.95 -8.11
C ALA A 63 -15.17 1.08 -8.30
N ARG A 64 -15.17 0.18 -9.29
CA ARG A 64 -16.28 -0.75 -9.51
C ARG A 64 -16.45 -1.74 -8.35
N LEU A 65 -15.36 -2.24 -7.77
CA LEU A 65 -15.44 -3.13 -6.61
C LEU A 65 -15.99 -2.39 -5.38
N ILE A 66 -15.51 -1.19 -5.10
CA ILE A 66 -16.04 -0.35 -4.01
C ILE A 66 -17.54 -0.09 -4.21
N ALA A 67 -17.98 0.24 -5.42
CA ALA A 67 -19.39 0.42 -5.72
C ALA A 67 -20.20 -0.86 -5.43
N ARG A 68 -19.72 -2.03 -5.85
CA ARG A 68 -20.39 -3.31 -5.57
C ARG A 68 -20.45 -3.65 -4.08
N ILE A 69 -19.41 -3.32 -3.31
CA ILE A 69 -19.40 -3.51 -1.86
C ILE A 69 -20.44 -2.60 -1.19
N ARG A 70 -20.57 -1.36 -1.65
CA ARG A 70 -21.63 -0.44 -1.18
C ARG A 70 -23.02 -0.95 -1.54
N ASP A 71 -23.22 -1.39 -2.79
CA ASP A 71 -24.51 -1.95 -3.24
C ASP A 71 -24.91 -3.21 -2.48
N ALA A 72 -23.93 -3.99 -1.99
CA ALA A 72 -24.15 -5.17 -1.17
C ALA A 72 -24.56 -4.85 0.28
N GLY A 73 -24.63 -3.56 0.65
CA GLY A 73 -25.07 -3.12 1.97
C GLY A 73 -24.00 -3.24 3.05
N VAL A 74 -22.73 -2.96 2.73
CA VAL A 74 -21.70 -2.82 3.78
C VAL A 74 -22.13 -1.75 4.78
N ASP A 75 -21.92 -2.04 6.07
CA ASP A 75 -22.26 -1.14 7.17
C ASP A 75 -21.53 0.22 7.05
N ASP A 76 -22.19 1.30 7.46
CA ASP A 76 -21.65 2.67 7.42
C ASP A 76 -20.39 2.84 8.28
N GLY A 77 -20.12 1.92 9.22
CA GLY A 77 -18.88 1.87 10.00
C GLY A 77 -17.61 1.53 9.20
N TRP A 78 -17.73 1.27 7.89
CA TRP A 78 -16.60 1.02 6.99
C TRP A 78 -16.22 2.24 6.14
N GLN A 79 -14.97 2.70 6.29
CA GLN A 79 -14.36 3.61 5.34
C GLN A 79 -13.73 2.83 4.19
N LEU A 80 -14.16 3.08 2.95
CA LEU A 80 -13.66 2.40 1.75
C LEU A 80 -12.74 3.33 0.96
N TYR A 81 -11.49 2.92 0.73
CA TYR A 81 -10.50 3.75 0.07
C TYR A 81 -9.67 2.98 -0.97
N ALA A 82 -9.65 3.51 -2.20
CA ALA A 82 -8.79 3.05 -3.28
C ALA A 82 -7.59 3.98 -3.45
N HIS A 83 -6.41 3.46 -3.12
CA HIS A 83 -5.17 4.24 -3.18
C HIS A 83 -4.66 4.40 -4.62
N ASP A 84 -4.40 5.64 -5.03
CA ASP A 84 -3.70 5.94 -6.29
C ASP A 84 -2.18 5.94 -6.10
N TRP A 85 -1.54 4.96 -6.71
CA TRP A 85 -0.09 4.89 -6.84
C TRP A 85 0.34 4.65 -8.29
N SER A 86 -0.51 5.05 -9.23
CA SER A 86 -0.32 4.87 -10.67
C SER A 86 1.06 5.32 -11.12
N ALA A 87 1.50 6.51 -10.70
CA ALA A 87 2.82 7.08 -10.98
C ALA A 87 4.01 6.22 -10.49
N ASN A 88 3.82 5.37 -9.46
CA ASN A 88 4.83 4.44 -8.97
C ASN A 88 4.71 3.02 -9.53
N SER A 89 3.54 2.68 -10.10
CA SER A 89 3.23 1.34 -10.57
C SER A 89 3.76 1.03 -11.98
N LEU A 90 4.18 2.03 -12.76
CA LEU A 90 4.51 1.90 -14.20
C LEU A 90 5.79 1.10 -14.53
N ARG A 91 6.61 0.74 -13.54
CA ARG A 91 7.87 0.01 -13.76
C ARG A 91 7.94 -1.21 -12.85
N ALA A 92 7.46 -2.37 -13.31
CA ALA A 92 7.22 -3.56 -12.49
C ALA A 92 8.37 -3.93 -11.54
N LEU A 93 9.62 -3.91 -12.03
CA LEU A 93 10.80 -4.28 -11.25
C LEU A 93 11.10 -3.34 -10.07
N THR A 94 10.81 -2.05 -10.23
CA THR A 94 10.97 -1.04 -9.16
C THR A 94 9.68 -0.83 -8.38
N ALA A 95 8.53 -1.10 -8.99
CA ALA A 95 7.21 -0.92 -8.43
C ALA A 95 6.96 -1.81 -7.22
N SER A 96 7.50 -3.04 -7.17
CA SER A 96 7.39 -3.89 -5.97
C SER A 96 8.07 -3.26 -4.74
N ARG A 97 9.26 -2.66 -4.92
CA ARG A 97 9.97 -1.92 -3.85
C ARG A 97 9.29 -0.59 -3.53
N ALA A 98 8.78 0.12 -4.53
CA ALA A 98 8.03 1.35 -4.32
C ALA A 98 6.74 1.08 -3.54
N GLY A 99 5.91 0.17 -4.03
CA GLY A 99 4.67 -0.25 -3.39
C GLY A 99 4.88 -0.69 -1.94
N TYR A 100 5.88 -1.53 -1.67
CA TYR A 100 6.19 -1.92 -0.30
C TYR A 100 6.57 -0.72 0.61
N ARG A 101 7.35 0.25 0.12
CA ARG A 101 7.69 1.46 0.91
C ARG A 101 6.48 2.36 1.14
N ILE A 102 5.61 2.51 0.13
CA ILE A 102 4.34 3.23 0.26
C ILE A 102 3.48 2.58 1.34
N GLY A 103 3.32 1.25 1.26
CA GLY A 103 2.62 0.48 2.27
C GLY A 103 3.19 0.67 3.67
N ARG A 104 4.53 0.62 3.80
CA ARG A 104 5.20 0.85 5.08
C ARG A 104 4.89 2.22 5.67
N HIS A 105 4.85 3.26 4.85
CA HIS A 105 4.46 4.59 5.28
C HIS A 105 3.01 4.61 5.78
N PHE A 106 2.09 4.01 5.02
CA PHE A 106 0.67 3.91 5.38
C PHE A 106 0.42 3.12 6.66
N GLY A 107 1.09 1.98 6.85
CA GLY A 107 0.97 1.20 8.08
C GLY A 107 1.46 1.97 9.30
N GLY A 108 2.48 2.81 9.16
CA GLY A 108 2.93 3.72 10.22
C GLY A 108 1.86 4.74 10.60
N LEU A 109 1.30 5.43 9.60
CA LEU A 109 0.21 6.41 9.83
C LEU A 109 -1.02 5.76 10.47
N LEU A 110 -1.39 4.55 10.04
CA LEU A 110 -2.53 3.83 10.61
C LEU A 110 -2.30 3.44 12.08
N ALA A 111 -1.07 3.02 12.42
CA ALA A 111 -0.71 2.70 13.80
C ALA A 111 -0.68 3.95 14.69
N GLU A 112 -0.12 5.05 14.18
CA GLU A 112 -0.07 6.35 14.88
C GLU A 112 -1.48 6.89 15.16
N ARG A 113 -2.39 6.80 14.18
CA ARG A 113 -3.78 7.27 14.33
C ARG A 113 -4.59 6.40 15.29
N GLY A 114 -4.31 5.09 15.37
CA GLY A 114 -4.96 4.16 16.30
C GLY A 114 -6.49 4.07 16.18
N HIS A 115 -7.06 4.48 15.05
CA HIS A 115 -8.50 4.72 14.90
C HIS A 115 -9.31 3.45 14.62
N TYR A 116 -8.85 2.63 13.67
CA TYR A 116 -9.60 1.47 13.20
C TYR A 116 -9.41 0.24 14.10
N ARG A 117 -10.50 -0.50 14.33
CA ARG A 117 -10.51 -1.80 15.02
C ARG A 117 -10.35 -2.96 14.05
N THR A 118 -10.77 -2.77 12.81
CA THR A 118 -10.68 -3.76 11.73
C THR A 118 -10.10 -3.11 10.48
N ILE A 119 -9.18 -3.81 9.81
CA ILE A 119 -8.57 -3.35 8.56
C ILE A 119 -8.59 -4.50 7.54
N HIS A 120 -9.24 -4.29 6.40
CA HIS A 120 -9.21 -5.20 5.26
C HIS A 120 -8.33 -4.60 4.16
N LEU A 121 -7.24 -5.30 3.85
CA LEU A 121 -6.25 -4.92 2.86
C LEU A 121 -6.42 -5.76 1.58
N VAL A 122 -6.68 -5.12 0.45
CA VAL A 122 -6.86 -5.81 -0.84
C VAL A 122 -5.81 -5.36 -1.84
N GLY A 123 -5.01 -6.30 -2.34
CA GLY A 123 -3.91 -6.01 -3.26
C GLY A 123 -3.97 -6.86 -4.52
N HIS A 124 -4.03 -6.23 -5.69
CA HIS A 124 -3.97 -6.93 -6.98
C HIS A 124 -2.57 -6.84 -7.60
N SER A 125 -2.03 -7.96 -8.10
CA SER A 125 -0.74 -7.99 -8.79
C SER A 125 0.36 -7.29 -7.97
N LEU A 126 0.99 -6.22 -8.48
CA LEU A 126 1.98 -5.44 -7.75
C LEU A 126 1.42 -4.68 -6.53
N GLY A 127 0.12 -4.43 -6.47
CA GLY A 127 -0.55 -3.81 -5.32
C GLY A 127 -0.48 -4.68 -4.06
N ALA A 128 -0.22 -5.99 -4.20
CA ALA A 128 0.05 -6.89 -3.09
C ALA A 128 1.25 -6.43 -2.22
N PHE A 129 2.28 -5.82 -2.85
CA PHE A 129 3.41 -5.28 -2.10
C PHE A 129 3.03 -4.07 -1.25
N VAL A 130 2.09 -3.24 -1.71
CA VAL A 130 1.56 -2.14 -0.90
C VAL A 130 0.91 -2.71 0.35
N MET A 131 -0.01 -3.66 0.19
CA MET A 131 -0.72 -4.26 1.33
C MET A 131 0.22 -4.97 2.31
N GLN A 132 1.22 -5.70 1.82
CA GLN A 132 2.20 -6.32 2.71
C GLN A 132 3.02 -5.28 3.47
N GLY A 133 3.42 -4.19 2.80
CA GLY A 133 4.09 -3.08 3.45
C GLY A 133 3.25 -2.46 4.57
N VAL A 134 1.93 -2.32 4.36
CA VAL A 134 1.00 -1.80 5.36
C VAL A 134 1.00 -2.66 6.62
N VAL A 135 0.71 -3.96 6.49
CA VAL A 135 0.63 -4.85 7.66
C VAL A 135 1.96 -4.96 8.41
N ASP A 136 3.08 -5.04 7.68
CA ASP A 136 4.41 -5.14 8.30
C ASP A 136 4.75 -3.89 9.13
N ALA A 137 4.40 -2.69 8.63
CA ALA A 137 4.62 -1.45 9.37
C ALA A 137 3.66 -1.28 10.52
N TYR A 138 2.38 -1.56 10.28
CA TYR A 138 1.34 -1.43 11.29
C TYR A 138 1.64 -2.31 12.50
N ARG A 139 1.93 -3.60 12.28
CA ARG A 139 2.31 -4.53 13.35
C ARG A 139 3.63 -4.16 13.99
N GLY A 140 4.63 -3.76 13.20
CA GLY A 140 5.94 -3.33 13.71
C GLY A 140 5.88 -2.09 14.60
N ALA A 141 4.85 -1.25 14.44
CA ALA A 141 4.58 -0.08 15.28
C ALA A 141 3.63 -0.37 16.46
N GLY A 142 3.26 -1.64 16.69
CA GLY A 142 2.39 -2.05 17.81
C GLY A 142 0.89 -1.98 17.51
N GLY A 143 0.49 -1.84 16.25
CA GLY A 143 -0.92 -1.80 15.86
C GLY A 143 -1.66 -3.11 16.18
N THR A 144 -2.87 -3.00 16.74
CA THR A 144 -3.64 -4.11 17.33
C THR A 144 -4.94 -4.45 16.62
N ALA A 145 -5.33 -3.70 15.58
CA ALA A 145 -6.55 -4.00 14.80
C ALA A 145 -6.55 -5.43 14.26
N THR A 146 -7.73 -5.99 14.05
CA THR A 146 -7.88 -7.24 13.29
C THR A 146 -7.64 -6.94 11.81
N ILE A 147 -6.71 -7.68 11.18
CA ILE A 147 -6.30 -7.49 9.80
C ILE A 147 -6.68 -8.70 8.96
N GLN A 148 -7.50 -8.44 7.93
CA GLN A 148 -7.73 -9.36 6.82
C GLN A 148 -6.93 -8.89 5.60
N MET A 149 -6.33 -9.83 4.88
CA MET A 149 -5.68 -9.56 3.60
C MET A 149 -6.27 -10.43 2.49
N THR A 150 -6.60 -9.81 1.36
CA THR A 150 -7.01 -10.50 0.15
C THR A 150 -6.04 -10.15 -0.98
N PHE A 151 -5.36 -11.16 -1.50
CA PHE A 151 -4.48 -11.01 -2.66
C PHE A 151 -5.19 -11.50 -3.92
N LEU A 152 -5.21 -10.64 -4.94
CA LEU A 152 -5.79 -10.95 -6.25
C LEU A 152 -4.64 -11.09 -7.25
N ASP A 153 -4.32 -12.33 -7.61
CA ASP A 153 -3.25 -12.71 -8.53
C ASP A 153 -1.92 -11.95 -8.25
N PRO A 154 -1.33 -12.11 -7.06
CA PRO A 154 -0.25 -11.26 -6.59
C PRO A 154 1.06 -11.48 -7.39
N PHE A 155 1.73 -10.38 -7.73
CA PHE A 155 3.06 -10.46 -8.36
C PHE A 155 4.09 -10.89 -7.33
N LEU A 156 4.88 -11.92 -7.61
CA LEU A 156 5.71 -12.58 -6.59
C LEU A 156 7.17 -12.08 -6.52
N LEU A 157 7.65 -11.36 -7.53
CA LEU A 157 9.06 -10.96 -7.65
C LEU A 157 9.33 -9.57 -7.03
N ARG A 158 10.25 -9.51 -6.06
CA ARG A 158 10.66 -8.25 -5.42
C ARG A 158 11.99 -7.71 -5.96
N GLY A 159 11.97 -7.15 -7.16
CA GLY A 159 13.16 -6.64 -7.84
C GLY A 159 14.04 -7.77 -8.37
N TRP A 160 15.25 -7.45 -8.84
CA TRP A 160 16.05 -8.35 -9.69
C TRP A 160 16.43 -9.70 -9.05
N PHE A 161 16.68 -9.72 -7.75
CA PHE A 161 17.11 -10.93 -7.01
C PHE A 161 16.03 -11.45 -6.03
N GLY A 162 14.81 -10.91 -6.08
CA GLY A 162 13.76 -11.19 -5.10
C GLY A 162 12.84 -12.35 -5.47
N ILE A 163 13.36 -13.40 -6.10
CA ILE A 163 12.55 -14.52 -6.60
C ILE A 163 11.86 -15.24 -5.43
N GLY A 164 10.56 -15.50 -5.57
CA GLY A 164 9.72 -16.13 -4.55
C GLY A 164 9.51 -15.30 -3.29
N TRP A 165 9.85 -13.99 -3.30
CA TRP A 165 9.64 -13.15 -2.13
C TRP A 165 8.17 -13.10 -1.74
N GLY A 166 7.25 -12.95 -2.70
CA GLY A 166 5.81 -12.94 -2.44
C GLY A 166 5.33 -14.21 -1.72
N VAL A 167 5.75 -15.39 -2.21
CA VAL A 167 5.40 -16.69 -1.61
C VAL A 167 5.82 -16.79 -0.14
N ARG A 168 6.96 -16.20 0.21
CA ARG A 168 7.51 -16.27 1.57
C ARG A 168 6.95 -15.21 2.54
N ASN A 169 6.30 -14.17 2.03
CA ASN A 169 6.00 -12.98 2.84
C ASN A 169 4.55 -12.53 2.79
N PHE A 170 3.82 -12.73 1.68
CA PHE A 170 2.45 -12.24 1.58
C PHE A 170 1.54 -12.89 2.62
N GLY A 171 0.78 -12.06 3.33
CA GLY A 171 -0.13 -12.43 4.40
C GLY A 171 0.50 -12.47 5.79
N ARG A 172 1.84 -12.37 5.89
CA ARG A 172 2.51 -12.37 7.20
C ARG A 172 2.06 -11.16 8.03
N GLY A 173 1.68 -11.41 9.28
CA GLY A 173 1.24 -10.38 10.24
C GLY A 173 -0.26 -10.06 10.19
N ALA A 174 -1.00 -10.60 9.23
CA ALA A 174 -2.45 -10.55 9.21
C ALA A 174 -3.05 -11.64 10.11
N ASP A 175 -4.28 -11.41 10.59
CA ASP A 175 -5.04 -12.41 11.33
C ASP A 175 -5.70 -13.43 10.38
N PHE A 176 -6.04 -12.97 9.17
CA PHE A 176 -6.50 -13.82 8.08
C PHE A 176 -5.91 -13.34 6.75
N ALA A 177 -5.48 -14.27 5.91
CA ALA A 177 -4.97 -13.96 4.57
C ALA A 177 -5.44 -15.00 3.57
N GLU A 178 -5.93 -14.53 2.43
CA GLU A 178 -6.39 -15.35 1.32
C GLU A 178 -5.78 -14.87 0.00
N ASN A 179 -5.70 -15.78 -0.97
CA ASN A 179 -5.13 -15.51 -2.28
C ASN A 179 -5.98 -16.16 -3.37
N TYR A 180 -6.40 -15.37 -4.34
CA TYR A 180 -7.12 -15.81 -5.54
C TYR A 180 -6.18 -15.71 -6.73
N VAL A 181 -5.75 -16.85 -7.26
CA VAL A 181 -4.82 -16.93 -8.40
C VAL A 181 -5.60 -17.27 -9.65
N VAL A 182 -5.36 -16.55 -10.74
CA VAL A 182 -5.92 -16.91 -12.05
C VAL A 182 -4.98 -17.91 -12.69
N ILE A 183 -5.40 -19.18 -12.76
CA ILE A 183 -4.70 -20.21 -13.52
C ILE A 183 -5.16 -20.07 -14.97
N GLY A 184 -4.26 -19.57 -15.82
CA GLY A 184 -4.44 -19.51 -17.28
C GLY A 184 -4.15 -20.82 -17.98
#